data_AF-A0A356WFS6-F1
#
_entry.id   AF-A0A356WFS6-F1
#
_cell.length_a   1.000
_cell.length_b   1.000
_cell.length_c   1.000
_cell.angle_alpha   90.00
_cell.angle_beta   90.00
_cell.angle_gamma   90.00
#
_symmetry.space_group_name_H-M   'P 1'
#
loop_
_entity.id
_entity.type
_entity.pdbx_description
1 polymer ?
#
loop_
_entity_poly.entity_id
_entity_poly.type
_entity_poly.pdbx_seq_one_letter_code
_entity_poly.pdbx_strand_id
1 'polypeptide(L)' 'MKIGVQLWPQATNIKEMRAAWRTADAMSVDSIWTWDHFYPLSGDPEAT' A
#
# COMPACT_ATOMS: atom_id res chain seq x y z
N MET A 1 17.80 5.89 -13.49
CA MET A 1 17.05 4.75 -12.91
C MET A 1 15.90 5.34 -12.13
N LYS A 2 14.68 4.81 -12.28
CA LYS A 2 13.52 5.23 -11.49
C LYS A 2 13.17 4.14 -10.49
N ILE A 3 12.75 4.50 -9.28
CA ILE A 3 12.37 3.57 -8.22
C ILE A 3 10.93 3.88 -7.80
N GLY A 4 10.10 2.83 -7.72
CA GLY A 4 8.73 2.92 -7.26
C GLY A 4 8.43 1.93 -6.14
N VAL A 5 7.35 2.19 -5.41
CA VAL A 5 6.84 1.32 -4.33
C VAL A 5 5.39 0.95 -4.61
N GLN A 6 5.05 -0.32 -4.42
CA GLN A 6 3.67 -0.81 -4.47
C GLN A 6 3.24 -1.22 -3.07
N LEU A 7 2.23 -0.53 -2.53
CA LEU A 7 1.65 -0.82 -1.23
C LEU A 7 0.50 -1.82 -1.40
N TRP A 8 0.41 -2.77 -0.47
CA TRP A 8 -0.59 -3.83 -0.47
C TRP A 8 -1.76 -3.40 0.42
N PRO A 9 -2.99 -3.32 -0.12
CA PRO A 9 -4.11 -2.75 0.61
C PRO A 9 -4.93 -3.74 1.45
N GLN A 10 -4.62 -5.04 1.43
CA GLN A 10 -5.26 -6.02 2.31
C GLN A 10 -4.71 -5.98 3.76
N ALA A 11 -5.54 -6.37 4.73
CA ALA A 11 -5.18 -6.49 6.15
C ALA A 11 -4.59 -5.20 6.76
N THR A 12 -5.11 -4.05 6.35
CA THR A 12 -4.72 -2.73 6.88
C THR A 12 -5.88 -1.74 6.71
N ASN A 13 -5.80 -0.61 7.40
CA ASN A 13 -6.76 0.48 7.26
C ASN A 13 -6.17 1.67 6.49
N ILE A 14 -7.06 2.56 6.03
CA ILE A 14 -6.67 3.74 5.25
C ILE A 14 -5.70 4.67 6.00
N LYS A 15 -5.77 4.73 7.34
CA LYS A 15 -4.87 5.59 8.14
C LYS A 15 -3.43 5.07 8.09
N GLU A 16 -3.23 3.77 8.20
CA GLU A 16 -1.93 3.11 8.11
C GLU A 16 -1.37 3.15 6.69
N MET A 17 -2.21 2.86 5.69
CA MET A 17 -1.89 3.07 4.28
C MET A 17 -1.41 4.51 4.03
N ARG A 18 -2.10 5.47 4.68
CA ARG A 18 -1.77 6.89 4.63
C ARG A 18 -0.50 7.28 5.41
N ALA A 19 -0.02 6.45 6.31
CA ALA A 19 1.30 6.65 6.91
C ALA A 19 2.39 6.12 5.96
N ALA A 20 2.15 4.93 5.38
CA ALA A 20 3.10 4.27 4.47
C ALA A 20 3.40 5.10 3.22
N TRP A 21 2.38 5.61 2.51
CA TRP A 21 2.58 6.41 1.29
C TRP A 21 3.34 7.73 1.54
N ARG A 22 3.25 8.33 2.74
CA ARG A 22 3.90 9.59 3.14
C ARG A 22 5.35 9.32 3.48
N THR A 23 5.61 8.16 4.08
CA THR A 23 6.96 7.67 4.32
C THR A 23 7.66 7.41 2.99
N ALA A 24 7.00 6.72 2.05
CA ALA A 24 7.54 6.51 0.71
C ALA A 24 7.78 7.82 -0.06
N ASP A 25 6.83 8.76 0.00
CA ASP A 25 6.95 10.10 -0.61
C ASP A 25 8.13 10.90 -0.01
N ALA A 26 8.31 10.87 1.31
CA ALA A 26 9.44 11.50 1.98
C ALA A 26 10.80 10.88 1.60
N MET A 27 10.81 9.63 1.12
CA MET A 27 12.00 8.98 0.56
C MET A 27 12.27 9.36 -0.90
N SER A 28 11.44 10.22 -1.50
CA SER A 28 11.58 10.72 -2.88
C SER A 28 11.57 9.62 -3.94
N VAL A 29 10.70 8.61 -3.77
CA VAL A 29 10.45 7.60 -4.81
C VAL A 29 9.75 8.24 -6.01
N ASP A 30 10.03 7.77 -7.21
CA ASP A 30 9.47 8.32 -8.45
C ASP A 30 7.98 8.02 -8.61
N SER A 31 7.47 6.97 -7.97
CA SER A 31 6.06 6.59 -8.05
C SER A 31 5.61 5.70 -6.88
N ILE A 32 4.34 5.84 -6.50
CA ILE A 32 3.68 5.03 -5.47
C ILE A 32 2.41 4.45 -6.09
N TRP A 33 2.22 3.15 -5.94
CA TRP A 33 1.08 2.42 -6.47
C TRP A 33 0.37 1.64 -5.37
N THR A 34 -0.93 1.45 -5.56
CA THR A 34 -1.75 0.45 -4.86
C THR A 34 -2.67 -0.15 -5.91
N TRP A 35 -3.41 -1.19 -5.58
CA TRP A 35 -4.50 -1.69 -6.39
C TRP A 35 -5.83 -1.55 -5.64
N ASP A 36 -6.93 -1.72 -6.37
CA ASP A 36 -8.27 -1.79 -5.82
C ASP A 36 -8.78 -3.22 -5.96
N HIS A 37 -9.32 -3.78 -4.87
CA HIS A 37 -9.88 -5.12 -4.85
C HIS A 37 -10.95 -5.23 -3.76
N PHE A 38 -11.98 -6.04 -4.01
CA PHE A 38 -13.08 -6.21 -3.06
C PHE A 38 -12.78 -7.23 -1.94
N TYR A 39 -11.97 -8.25 -2.22
CA TYR A 39 -11.67 -9.35 -1.29
C TYR A 39 -10.16 -9.57 -1.16
N PRO A 40 -9.63 -9.93 0.02
CA PRO A 40 -8.21 -10.23 0.19
C PRO A 40 -7.69 -11.22 -0.85
N LEU A 41 -6.61 -10.86 -1.54
CA LEU A 41 -5.99 -11.71 -2.55
C LEU A 41 -4.92 -12.66 -1.97
N SER A 42 -4.54 -12.45 -0.71
CA SER A 42 -3.65 -13.30 0.06
C SER A 42 -3.86 -13.10 1.55
N GLY A 43 -3.34 -14.01 2.37
CA GLY A 43 -3.40 -13.91 3.84
C GLY A 43 -4.71 -14.43 4.41
N ASP A 44 -5.07 -13.95 5.60
CA ASP A 44 -6.32 -14.30 6.26
C ASP A 44 -7.51 -13.65 5.52
N PRO A 45 -8.47 -14.44 5.01
CA PRO A 45 -9.66 -13.92 4.32
C PRO A 45 -10.53 -13.01 5.21
N GLU A 46 -10.44 -13.15 6.52
CA GLU A 46 -11.24 -12.40 7.51
C GLU A 46 -10.46 -11.23 8.12
N ALA A 47 -9.24 -10.94 7.65
CA ALA A 47 -8.48 -9.78 8.10
C ALA A 47 -9.20 -8.48 7.74
N THR A 48 -9.45 -7.65 8.75
CA THR A 48 -10.11 -6.34 8.65
C THR A 48 -9.15 -5.18 8.90
#